data_AF-A0A8S1ZXS4-F1
#
_entry.id   AF-A0A8S1ZXS4-F1
#
_cell.length_a   1.000
_cell.length_b   1.000
_cell.length_c   1.000
_cell.angle_alpha   90.00
_cell.angle_beta   90.00
_cell.angle_gamma   90.00
#
_symmetry.space_group_name_H-M   'P 1'
#
loop_
_entity.id
_entity.type
_entity.pdbx_description
1 polymer ?
#
loop_
_entity_poly.entity_id
_entity_poly.type
_entity_poly.pdbx_seq_one_letter_code
_entity_poly.pdbx_strand_id
1 'polypeptide(L)'
;MLQGVTDLVLRGYRLYIASNRRCVRVIDLSGDEGFEDVTGSNPKPMLSPLGENDSFNIVVTTAGEALLVESTTFENQRTFRIYKKDPNADPEDQMPHLVEVDSLGDEALLLDLGITVPANHALGIQPNTIYFTRHNRVRYRVSFDLEICVFNVATKTIIKHLPHLANLKPRDALWFLPMT
;
A
#
# COMPACT_ATOMS: atom_id res chain seq x y z
N MET A 1 -12.88 19.12 8.21
CA MET A 1 -11.41 19.01 8.40
C MET A 1 -11.05 17.54 8.46
N LEU A 2 -10.11 17.07 7.64
CA LEU A 2 -9.55 15.71 7.69
C LEU A 2 -8.67 15.59 8.95
N GLN A 3 -9.26 15.25 10.10
CA GLN A 3 -8.48 14.87 11.28
C GLN A 3 -8.03 13.42 11.17
N GLY A 4 -6.77 13.16 11.53
CA GLY A 4 -6.25 11.79 11.63
C GLY A 4 -5.88 11.14 10.30
N VAL A 5 -5.40 11.89 9.29
CA VAL A 5 -4.85 11.28 8.05
C VAL A 5 -3.62 10.44 8.40
N THR A 6 -3.58 9.19 7.93
CA THR A 6 -2.48 8.25 8.20
C THR A 6 -1.69 7.88 6.96
N ASP A 7 -2.30 7.92 5.78
CA ASP A 7 -1.68 7.52 4.51
C ASP A 7 -2.33 8.25 3.33
N LEU A 8 -1.57 8.43 2.25
CA LEU A 8 -1.98 9.11 1.03
C LEU A 8 -1.38 8.40 -0.18
N VAL A 9 -2.21 8.02 -1.14
CA VAL A 9 -1.77 7.41 -2.39
C VAL A 9 -2.35 8.14 -3.58
N LEU A 10 -1.51 8.60 -4.48
CA LEU A 10 -1.92 9.17 -5.76
C LEU A 10 -1.74 8.12 -6.85
N ARG A 11 -2.82 7.80 -7.58
CA ARG A 11 -2.78 6.92 -8.74
C ARG A 11 -3.56 7.53 -9.90
N GLY A 12 -2.86 7.84 -10.99
CA GLY A 12 -3.44 8.65 -12.06
C GLY A 12 -3.90 10.00 -11.51
N TYR A 13 -5.17 10.32 -11.72
CA TYR A 13 -5.79 11.53 -11.17
C TYR A 13 -6.53 11.31 -9.85
N ARG A 14 -6.48 10.10 -9.27
CA ARG A 14 -7.21 9.78 -8.03
C ARG A 14 -6.29 9.80 -6.81
N LEU A 15 -6.64 10.60 -5.83
CA LEU A 15 -5.98 10.67 -4.52
C LEU A 15 -6.80 9.88 -3.49
N TYR A 16 -6.21 8.81 -2.99
CA TYR A 16 -6.74 7.97 -1.93
C TYR A 16 -6.20 8.45 -0.59
N ILE A 17 -7.08 8.69 0.36
CA ILE A 17 -6.77 9.26 1.67
C ILE A 17 -7.22 8.29 2.74
N ALA A 18 -6.26 7.81 3.54
CA ALA A 18 -6.51 6.96 4.69
C ALA A 18 -6.66 7.80 5.95
N SER A 19 -7.62 7.45 6.81
CA SER A 19 -7.68 7.97 8.18
C SER A 19 -7.22 6.94 9.21
N ASN A 20 -6.98 7.40 10.43
CA ASN A 20 -6.68 6.59 11.61
C ASN A 20 -7.80 5.61 11.96
N ARG A 21 -9.04 5.88 11.53
CA ARG A 21 -10.18 4.96 11.62
C ARG A 21 -10.24 3.95 10.47
N ARG A 22 -9.16 3.86 9.68
CA ARG A 22 -9.01 3.01 8.49
C ARG A 22 -10.09 3.28 7.44
N CYS A 23 -10.65 4.48 7.42
CA CYS A 23 -11.56 4.91 6.37
C CYS A 23 -10.77 5.35 5.15
N VAL A 24 -11.24 4.95 3.96
CA VAL A 24 -10.67 5.42 2.69
C VAL A 24 -11.60 6.46 2.08
N ARG A 25 -11.03 7.60 1.72
CA ARG A 25 -11.68 8.63 0.90
C ARG A 25 -10.94 8.73 -0.43
N VAL A 26 -11.66 8.86 -1.53
CA VAL A 26 -11.10 8.99 -2.88
C VAL A 26 -11.52 10.34 -3.46
N ILE A 27 -10.52 11.15 -3.80
CA ILE A 27 -10.71 12.44 -4.45
C ILE A 27 -10.24 12.32 -5.90
N ASP A 28 -11.10 12.66 -6.85
CA ASP A 28 -10.76 12.77 -8.26
C ASP A 28 -10.25 14.19 -8.56
N LEU A 29 -9.03 14.27 -9.10
CA LEU A 29 -8.32 15.50 -9.44
C LEU A 29 -8.28 15.73 -10.96
N SER A 30 -9.04 14.98 -11.75
CA SER A 30 -9.04 15.09 -13.22
C SER A 30 -9.81 16.28 -13.77
N GLY A 31 -10.61 16.97 -12.93
CA GLY A 31 -11.42 18.10 -13.35
C GLY A 31 -10.60 19.39 -13.56
N ASP A 32 -10.95 20.14 -14.60
CA ASP A 32 -10.26 21.40 -14.94
C ASP A 32 -10.49 22.52 -13.91
N GLU A 33 -11.65 22.51 -13.21
CA GLU A 33 -12.04 23.55 -12.26
C GLU A 33 -12.01 23.11 -10.78
N GLY A 34 -11.40 21.96 -10.47
CA GLY A 34 -11.26 21.52 -9.09
C GLY A 34 -11.22 20.01 -8.91
N PHE A 35 -11.66 19.56 -7.73
CA PHE A 35 -11.65 18.16 -7.36
C PHE A 35 -13.03 17.68 -6.95
N GLU A 36 -13.33 16.41 -7.22
CA GLU A 36 -14.59 15.76 -6.85
C GLU A 36 -14.34 14.68 -5.79
N ASP A 37 -15.22 14.58 -4.79
CA ASP A 37 -15.20 13.45 -3.88
C ASP A 37 -15.99 12.28 -4.47
N VAL A 38 -15.25 11.28 -4.97
CA VAL A 38 -15.80 10.10 -5.63
C VAL A 38 -15.88 8.89 -4.70
N THR A 39 -15.73 9.09 -3.39
CA THR A 39 -15.87 8.04 -2.38
C THR A 39 -17.29 7.43 -2.37
N GLY A 40 -18.29 8.20 -2.82
CA GLY A 40 -19.71 7.90 -2.66
C GLY A 40 -20.24 8.39 -1.31
N SER A 41 -21.38 7.84 -0.87
CA SER A 41 -22.15 8.34 0.28
C SER A 41 -21.51 8.12 1.66
N ASN A 42 -20.51 7.24 1.79
CA ASN A 42 -19.88 6.95 3.07
C ASN A 42 -18.40 6.57 2.89
N PRO A 43 -17.48 7.15 3.69
CA PRO A 43 -16.12 6.64 3.77
C PRO A 43 -16.18 5.25 4.45
N LYS A 44 -15.99 4.18 3.66
CA LYS A 44 -16.12 2.81 4.17
C LYS A 44 -14.88 2.48 5.03
N PRO A 45 -15.06 2.17 6.32
CA PRO A 45 -13.96 1.73 7.17
C PRO A 45 -13.48 0.36 6.68
N MET A 46 -12.18 0.24 6.45
CA MET A 46 -11.51 -1.03 6.20
C MET A 46 -11.01 -1.57 7.54
N LEU A 47 -11.88 -2.27 8.26
CA LEU A 47 -11.51 -2.89 9.53
C LEU A 47 -10.95 -4.28 9.28
N SER A 48 -9.71 -4.52 9.70
CA SER A 48 -9.16 -5.88 9.64
C SER A 48 -9.90 -6.80 10.62
N PRO A 49 -10.09 -8.09 10.29
CA PRO A 49 -10.68 -9.07 11.19
C PRO A 49 -9.92 -9.28 12.52
N LEU A 50 -8.65 -8.84 12.59
CA LEU A 50 -7.73 -9.13 13.70
C LEU A 50 -7.61 -7.99 14.72
N GLY A 51 -8.38 -6.91 14.58
CA GLY A 51 -8.36 -5.75 15.49
C GLY A 51 -7.50 -4.56 14.99
N GLU A 52 -7.12 -3.67 15.90
CA GLU A 52 -6.25 -2.52 15.60
C GLU A 52 -4.79 -2.95 15.63
N ASN A 53 -4.21 -3.17 14.45
CA ASN A 53 -2.77 -3.26 14.24
C ASN A 53 -2.23 -1.84 13.97
N ASP A 54 -1.16 -1.42 14.67
CA ASP A 54 -0.65 -0.02 14.67
C ASP A 54 -0.03 0.43 13.33
N SER A 55 0.23 -0.52 12.41
CA SER A 55 0.90 -0.26 11.14
C SER A 55 0.13 -0.87 9.97
N PHE A 56 -0.59 0.00 9.27
CA PHE A 56 -1.24 -0.32 8.01
C PHE A 56 -0.87 0.71 6.94
N ASN A 57 -1.00 0.29 5.69
CA ASN A 57 -0.89 1.12 4.49
C ASN A 57 -2.12 0.90 3.61
N ILE A 58 -2.54 1.95 2.90
CA ILE A 58 -3.45 1.77 1.77
C ILE A 58 -2.60 1.51 0.53
N VAL A 59 -3.01 0.53 -0.26
CA VAL A 59 -2.38 0.23 -1.54
C VAL A 59 -3.43 0.28 -2.64
N VAL A 60 -3.09 0.83 -3.80
CA VAL A 60 -3.97 0.85 -4.97
C VAL A 60 -3.40 -0.04 -6.06
N THR A 61 -4.19 -0.99 -6.57
CA THR A 61 -3.77 -1.96 -7.60
C THR A 61 -3.72 -1.34 -9.01
N THR A 62 -3.17 -2.06 -10.00
CA THR A 62 -3.18 -1.56 -11.40
C THR A 62 -4.58 -1.40 -11.98
N ALA A 63 -5.52 -2.19 -11.49
CA ALA A 63 -6.94 -2.05 -11.79
C ALA A 63 -7.64 -0.89 -11.03
N GLY A 64 -6.93 -0.18 -10.14
CA GLY A 64 -7.50 0.91 -9.32
C GLY A 64 -8.24 0.44 -8.07
N GLU A 65 -8.15 -0.85 -7.72
CA GLU A 65 -8.74 -1.42 -6.51
C GLU A 65 -7.92 -1.01 -5.28
N ALA A 66 -8.58 -0.60 -4.20
CA ALA A 66 -7.93 -0.28 -2.93
C ALA A 66 -7.79 -1.52 -2.04
N LEU A 67 -6.59 -1.74 -1.52
CA LEU A 67 -6.19 -2.78 -0.59
C LEU A 67 -5.76 -2.16 0.73
N LEU A 68 -6.04 -2.85 1.83
CA LEU A 68 -5.47 -2.57 3.14
C LEU A 68 -4.33 -3.56 3.36
N VAL A 69 -3.11 -3.04 3.58
CA VAL A 69 -1.94 -3.87 3.88
C VAL A 69 -1.54 -3.64 5.32
N GLU A 70 -1.71 -4.65 6.14
CA GLU A 70 -1.20 -4.64 7.51
C GLU A 70 0.21 -5.21 7.56
N SER A 71 1.05 -4.63 8.40
CA SER A 71 2.40 -5.13 8.64
C SER A 71 2.66 -5.33 10.12
N THR A 72 3.14 -6.51 10.48
CA THR A 72 3.57 -6.83 11.84
C THR A 72 5.08 -7.04 11.84
N THR A 73 5.78 -6.51 12.84
CA THR A 73 7.22 -6.72 13.03
C THR A 73 7.46 -7.44 14.34
N PHE A 74 8.10 -8.60 14.29
CA PHE A 74 8.48 -9.39 15.46
C PHE A 74 9.91 -9.92 15.29
N GLU A 75 10.77 -9.73 16.30
CA GLU A 75 12.17 -10.22 16.29
C GLU A 75 12.93 -9.95 14.96
N ASN A 76 12.77 -8.75 14.40
CA ASN A 76 13.32 -8.30 13.11
C ASN A 76 12.74 -8.94 11.83
N GLN A 77 11.72 -9.79 11.94
CA GLN A 77 10.95 -10.29 10.82
C GLN A 77 9.69 -9.44 10.62
N ARG A 78 9.50 -8.94 9.40
CA ARG A 78 8.27 -8.23 9.00
C ARG A 78 7.40 -9.17 8.18
N THR A 79 6.14 -9.32 8.61
CA THR A 79 5.12 -10.09 7.90
C THR A 79 3.99 -9.16 7.46
N PHE A 80 3.29 -9.57 6.41
CA PHE A 80 2.24 -8.76 5.81
C PHE A 80 0.96 -9.58 5.67
N ARG A 81 -0.17 -8.89 5.82
CA ARG A 81 -1.50 -9.38 5.46
C ARG A 81 -2.17 -8.36 4.56
N ILE A 82 -2.74 -8.84 3.47
CA ILE A 82 -3.37 -7.99 2.46
C ILE A 82 -4.86 -8.26 2.53
N TYR A 83 -5.65 -7.20 2.54
CA TYR A 83 -7.09 -7.26 2.61
C TYR A 83 -7.72 -6.43 1.51
N LYS A 84 -8.84 -6.90 0.98
CA LYS A 84 -9.69 -6.11 0.09
C LYS A 84 -11.12 -6.14 0.57
N LYS A 85 -11.93 -5.23 0.07
CA LYS A 85 -13.36 -5.23 0.33
C LYS A 85 -13.98 -6.52 -0.20
N ASP A 86 -14.84 -7.17 0.57
CA ASP A 86 -15.62 -8.31 0.08
C ASP A 86 -16.49 -7.84 -1.11
N PRO A 87 -16.33 -8.42 -2.32
CA PRO A 87 -17.17 -8.09 -3.45
C PRO A 87 -18.66 -8.40 -3.22
N ASN A 88 -18.96 -9.30 -2.27
CA ASN A 88 -20.33 -9.68 -1.91
C ASN A 88 -20.89 -8.87 -0.73
N ALA A 89 -20.13 -7.93 -0.16
CA ALA A 89 -20.62 -7.09 0.92
C ALA A 89 -21.78 -6.21 0.45
N ASP A 90 -22.80 -6.08 1.31
CA ASP A 90 -23.94 -5.21 1.06
C ASP A 90 -23.46 -3.77 0.78
N PRO A 91 -23.86 -3.15 -0.35
CA PRO A 91 -23.53 -1.76 -0.66
C PRO A 91 -23.93 -0.77 0.44
N GLU A 92 -24.98 -1.06 1.21
CA GLU A 92 -25.46 -0.22 2.32
C GLU A 92 -24.77 -0.51 3.65
N ASP A 93 -23.96 -1.58 3.73
CA ASP A 93 -23.18 -1.89 4.92
C ASP A 93 -22.15 -0.79 5.17
N GLN A 94 -22.28 -0.17 6.34
CA GLN A 94 -21.39 0.87 6.84
C GLN A 94 -20.07 0.31 7.37
N MET A 95 -19.99 -1.00 7.59
CA MET A 95 -18.81 -1.70 8.11
C MET A 95 -18.55 -3.00 7.33
N PRO A 96 -18.30 -2.90 6.00
CA PRO A 96 -18.16 -4.08 5.17
C PRO A 96 -16.99 -4.95 5.64
N HIS A 97 -17.23 -6.27 5.67
CA HIS A 97 -16.18 -7.23 5.93
C HIS A 97 -15.07 -7.15 4.86
N LEU A 98 -13.83 -7.30 5.32
CA LEU A 98 -12.68 -7.46 4.45
C LEU A 98 -12.34 -8.94 4.28
N VAL A 99 -11.91 -9.30 3.08
CA VAL A 99 -11.39 -10.63 2.78
C VAL A 99 -9.87 -10.58 2.64
N GLU A 100 -9.16 -11.52 3.27
CA GLU A 100 -7.72 -11.67 3.10
C GLU A 100 -7.41 -12.09 1.66
N VAL A 101 -6.35 -11.52 1.10
CA VAL A 101 -5.87 -11.78 -0.26
C VAL A 101 -4.55 -12.53 -0.15
N ASP A 102 -4.53 -13.74 -0.67
CA ASP A 102 -3.33 -14.60 -0.64
C ASP A 102 -2.41 -14.40 -1.86
N SER A 103 -2.81 -13.57 -2.83
CA SER A 103 -1.99 -13.30 -4.01
C SER A 103 -2.27 -11.93 -4.65
N LEU A 104 -1.21 -11.27 -5.09
CA LEU A 104 -1.25 -10.09 -5.98
C LEU A 104 -1.26 -10.48 -7.47
N GLY A 105 -1.31 -11.78 -7.79
CA GLY A 105 -1.23 -12.28 -9.17
C GLY A 105 0.08 -11.88 -9.85
N ASP A 106 -0.04 -11.36 -11.08
CA ASP A 106 1.09 -10.90 -11.89
C ASP A 106 1.53 -9.46 -11.56
N GLU A 107 1.19 -8.94 -10.38
CA GLU A 107 1.63 -7.64 -9.91
C GLU A 107 2.67 -7.76 -8.78
N ALA A 108 3.44 -6.68 -8.60
CA ALA A 108 4.31 -6.46 -7.44
C ALA A 108 3.87 -5.20 -6.70
N LEU A 109 3.95 -5.22 -5.38
CA LEU A 109 3.55 -4.11 -4.52
C LEU A 109 4.77 -3.31 -4.07
N LEU A 110 4.76 -2.01 -4.33
CA LEU A 110 5.76 -1.06 -3.86
C LEU A 110 5.21 -0.38 -2.61
N LEU A 111 5.48 -0.95 -1.43
CA LEU A 111 4.76 -0.63 -0.20
C LEU A 111 4.92 0.84 0.20
N ASP A 112 6.14 1.36 0.09
CA ASP A 112 6.45 2.75 0.45
C ASP A 112 5.78 3.77 -0.48
N LEU A 113 5.30 3.33 -1.66
CA LEU A 113 4.54 4.17 -2.61
C LEU A 113 3.03 3.92 -2.54
N GLY A 114 2.58 2.90 -1.83
CA GLY A 114 1.17 2.53 -1.77
C GLY A 114 0.57 2.09 -3.12
N ILE A 115 1.38 1.61 -4.06
CA ILE A 115 0.87 1.17 -5.39
C ILE A 115 1.38 -0.21 -5.75
N THR A 116 0.63 -0.90 -6.61
CA THR A 116 1.14 -2.05 -7.36
C THR A 116 1.51 -1.67 -8.79
N VAL A 117 2.41 -2.47 -9.35
CA VAL A 117 2.94 -2.38 -10.70
C VAL A 117 2.91 -3.76 -11.35
N PRO A 118 2.78 -3.86 -12.69
CA PRO A 118 2.91 -5.14 -13.37
C PRO A 118 4.28 -5.78 -13.09
N ALA A 119 4.30 -7.09 -12.88
CA ALA A 119 5.54 -7.84 -12.84
C ALA A 119 6.28 -7.71 -14.18
N ASN A 120 7.60 -7.64 -14.10
CA ASN A 120 8.43 -7.46 -15.27
C ASN A 120 9.78 -8.13 -15.03
N HIS A 121 9.94 -9.32 -15.62
CA HIS A 121 11.16 -10.10 -15.51
C HIS A 121 12.39 -9.38 -16.08
N ALA A 122 12.23 -8.58 -17.14
CA ALA A 122 13.32 -7.81 -17.73
C ALA A 122 13.83 -6.69 -16.78
N LEU A 123 12.95 -6.17 -15.93
CA LEU A 123 13.28 -5.18 -14.89
C LEU A 123 13.54 -5.82 -13.52
N GLY A 124 13.48 -7.16 -13.40
CA GLY A 124 13.66 -7.87 -12.13
C GLY A 124 12.50 -7.70 -11.13
N ILE A 125 11.35 -7.21 -11.57
CA ILE A 125 10.13 -7.07 -10.77
C ILE A 125 9.42 -8.42 -10.71
N GLN A 126 9.42 -9.06 -9.54
CA GLN A 126 8.86 -10.39 -9.36
C GLN A 126 7.35 -10.33 -9.09
N PRO A 127 6.52 -11.19 -9.73
CA PRO A 127 5.09 -11.24 -9.44
C PRO A 127 4.85 -11.74 -8.02
N ASN A 128 3.72 -11.36 -7.46
CA ASN A 128 3.26 -11.79 -6.15
C ASN A 128 4.24 -11.48 -5.00
N THR A 129 4.88 -10.32 -5.08
CA THR A 129 5.85 -9.87 -4.06
C THR A 129 5.56 -8.45 -3.56
N ILE A 130 6.01 -8.16 -2.34
CA ILE A 130 5.99 -6.84 -1.72
C ILE A 130 7.43 -6.36 -1.57
N TYR A 131 7.73 -5.22 -2.17
CA TYR A 131 8.98 -4.49 -1.99
C TYR A 131 8.77 -3.37 -0.96
N PHE A 132 9.67 -3.30 0.02
CA PHE A 132 9.56 -2.30 1.09
C PHE A 132 10.93 -1.94 1.66
N THR A 133 11.06 -0.72 2.17
CA THR A 133 12.23 -0.32 2.96
C THR A 133 12.14 -0.87 4.37
N ARG A 134 13.23 -1.48 4.85
CA ARG A 134 13.27 -2.16 6.15
C ARG A 134 13.00 -1.25 7.36
N HIS A 135 13.22 0.07 7.21
CA HIS A 135 13.30 1.00 8.35
C HIS A 135 12.17 2.02 8.48
N ASN A 136 10.99 1.77 7.93
CA ASN A 136 9.79 2.62 8.09
C ASN A 136 10.11 4.13 7.99
N ARG A 137 10.85 4.48 6.91
CA ARG A 137 11.59 5.74 6.72
C ARG A 137 10.78 7.00 7.06
N VAL A 138 9.47 6.94 6.81
CA VAL A 138 8.57 8.09 6.93
C VAL A 138 8.23 8.41 8.38
N ARG A 139 8.13 7.41 9.28
CA ARG A 139 7.69 7.65 10.66
C ARG A 139 8.80 8.16 11.58
N TYR A 140 10.05 7.76 11.37
CA TYR A 140 11.11 7.98 12.37
C TYR A 140 12.23 8.95 11.98
N ARG A 141 12.33 9.40 10.72
CA ARG A 141 13.37 10.35 10.24
C ARG A 141 14.81 10.01 10.68
N VAL A 142 15.15 8.73 10.83
CA VAL A 142 16.51 8.29 11.20
C VAL A 142 17.26 7.84 9.95
N SER A 143 18.53 8.22 9.82
CA SER A 143 19.40 7.74 8.74
C SER A 143 19.90 6.32 9.07
N PHE A 144 19.13 5.31 8.67
CA PHE A 144 19.66 3.95 8.58
C PHE A 144 20.10 3.66 7.16
N ASP A 145 21.05 2.72 7.04
CA ASP A 145 21.41 2.13 5.76
C ASP A 145 20.14 1.67 5.04
N LEU A 146 19.94 2.19 3.84
CA LEU A 146 18.80 1.83 3.01
C LEU A 146 18.93 0.36 2.61
N GLU A 147 18.04 -0.45 3.14
CA GLU A 147 17.88 -1.85 2.76
C GLU A 147 16.47 -2.02 2.17
N ILE A 148 16.41 -2.46 0.90
CA ILE A 148 15.16 -2.88 0.27
C ILE A 148 14.99 -4.37 0.53
N CYS A 149 13.85 -4.72 1.10
CA CYS A 149 13.43 -6.09 1.34
C CYS A 149 12.37 -6.51 0.32
N VAL A 150 12.40 -7.77 -0.08
CA VAL A 150 11.38 -8.39 -0.95
C VAL A 150 10.72 -9.51 -0.18
N PHE A 151 9.40 -9.41 0.00
CA PHE A 151 8.57 -10.42 0.64
C PHE A 151 7.72 -11.13 -0.41
N ASN A 152 7.68 -12.45 -0.37
CA ASN A 152 6.82 -13.25 -1.24
C ASN A 152 5.48 -13.51 -0.53
N VAL A 153 4.38 -13.11 -1.18
CA VAL A 153 3.04 -13.19 -0.58
C VAL A 153 2.58 -14.64 -0.43
N ALA A 154 2.83 -15.49 -1.43
CA ALA A 154 2.42 -16.89 -1.40
C ALA A 154 3.16 -17.71 -0.32
N THR A 155 4.48 -17.55 -0.20
CA THR A 155 5.27 -18.29 0.79
C THR A 155 5.28 -17.64 2.17
N LYS A 156 4.80 -16.39 2.27
CA LYS A 156 4.82 -15.55 3.47
C LYS A 156 6.23 -15.39 4.07
N THR A 157 7.25 -15.29 3.20
CA THR A 157 8.67 -15.18 3.60
C THR A 157 9.37 -14.01 2.94
N ILE A 158 10.37 -13.44 3.63
CA ILE A 158 11.33 -12.51 3.02
C ILE A 158 12.31 -13.34 2.19
N ILE A 159 12.42 -13.04 0.90
CA ILE A 159 13.21 -13.82 -0.05
C ILE A 159 14.49 -13.11 -0.48
N LYS A 160 14.55 -11.78 -0.38
CA LYS A 160 15.72 -11.00 -0.76
C LYS A 160 15.90 -9.80 0.15
N HIS A 161 17.15 -9.60 0.51
CA HIS A 161 17.68 -8.39 1.09
C HIS A 161 18.60 -7.78 0.04
N LEU A 162 18.36 -6.52 -0.32
CA LEU A 162 19.24 -5.75 -1.19
C LEU A 162 20.02 -4.77 -0.30
N PRO A 163 21.15 -5.22 0.30
CA PRO A 163 22.00 -4.36 1.11
C PRO A 163 22.73 -3.35 0.22
N HIS A 164 23.15 -2.23 0.83
CA HIS A 164 24.04 -1.22 0.25
C HIS A 164 23.46 -0.23 -0.76
N LEU A 165 22.27 0.31 -0.48
CA LEU A 165 21.82 1.57 -1.10
C LEU A 165 22.33 2.82 -0.36
N ALA A 166 23.37 2.68 0.48
CA ALA A 166 23.87 3.70 1.41
C ALA A 166 24.30 5.02 0.73
N ASN A 167 24.59 5.00 -0.57
CA ASN A 167 24.95 6.18 -1.36
C ASN A 167 23.75 6.89 -2.01
N LEU A 168 22.54 6.34 -1.91
CA LEU A 168 21.33 6.94 -2.46
C LEU A 168 20.83 8.03 -1.53
N LYS A 169 20.81 9.26 -2.05
CA LYS A 169 20.23 10.41 -1.37
C LYS A 169 18.74 10.16 -1.16
N PRO A 170 18.12 10.69 -0.11
CA PRO A 170 16.66 10.61 0.09
C PRO A 170 15.82 11.13 -1.09
N ARG A 171 16.41 11.94 -1.98
CA ARG A 171 15.79 12.45 -3.22
C ARG A 171 15.99 11.53 -4.44
N ASP A 172 16.88 10.56 -4.34
CA ASP A 172 17.11 9.56 -5.37
C ASP A 172 15.96 8.56 -5.24
N ALA A 173 14.83 8.91 -5.85
CA ALA A 173 13.57 8.18 -5.78
C ALA A 173 13.81 6.69 -6.08
N LEU A 174 13.51 5.83 -5.11
CA LEU A 174 13.87 4.40 -5.17
C LEU A 174 12.98 3.57 -6.11
N TRP A 175 12.09 4.21 -6.88
CA TRP A 175 11.14 3.55 -7.76
C TRP A 175 10.83 4.46 -8.95
N PHE A 176 11.76 4.57 -9.90
CA PHE A 176 11.43 5.10 -11.22
C PHE A 176 10.74 3.98 -11.99
N LEU A 177 9.41 4.09 -12.17
CA LEU A 177 8.73 3.31 -13.20
C LEU A 177 8.95 4.05 -14.53
N PRO A 178 9.41 3.38 -15.59
CA PRO A 178 9.31 3.97 -16.91
C PRO A 178 7.83 4.17 -17.23
N MET A 179 7.42 5.43 -17.40
CA MET A 179 6.12 5.75 -18.00
C MET A 179 6.23 5.42 -19.49
N THR A 180 5.43 4.46 -19.96
CA THR A 180 5.09 4.31 -21.39
C THR A 180 3.76 4.98 -21.65
#